data_AF-A0A6J4P6K4-F1
#
_entry.id   AF-A0A6J4P6K4-F1
#
_cell.length_a   1.000
_cell.length_b   1.000
_cell.length_c   1.000
_cell.angle_alpha   90.00
_cell.angle_beta   90.00
_cell.angle_gamma   90.00
#
_symmetry.space_group_name_H-M   'P 1'
#
loop_
_entity.id
_entity.type
_entity.pdbx_description
1 polymer ?
#
loop_
_entity_poly.entity_id
_entity_poly.type
_entity_poly.pdbx_seq_one_letter_code
_entity_poly.pdbx_strand_id
1 'polypeptide(L)'
;MKPALALTIPNMGVNFTQDRQWVVVPKGGRFGTTIRATRAEFAGDLKLIAKDLPPGVRMHAEPLIQGVDMFAVIFEAEKDAPVGGKLVELTAKPADEKTEVAGQFRQLVELAPNGNQAPYYVTTADRVAVAVAEEAPYTLEVQQPKAPLVQSGVVELKVKVNRRSDWKGAVNVRSLWEPPGVGATEITVKPEEGVGVMTLNAQANARAGKWKTALLASGDQGGPVWVASNPYELEIAAPYLTAAIQRSTVLQGEKTQVTVKLDHKTPFEGKAKMQLLGLPNEATTQEKEITKDDKEVVFDVQTTAKTPAATHNGLLCRVTVLKDGEPILHNLGTGGILRVDAPKKPSSPPGPSKGGKPVAAK
;
A
#
# COMPACT_ATOMS: atom_id res chain seq x y z
N MET A 1 -25.65 -20.24 -16.32
CA MET A 1 -26.52 -19.10 -15.94
C MET A 1 -26.38 -18.02 -17.02
N LYS A 2 -27.08 -16.88 -16.96
CA LYS A 2 -26.91 -15.79 -17.96
C LYS A 2 -25.83 -14.81 -17.49
N PRO A 3 -24.98 -14.25 -18.38
CA PRO A 3 -24.06 -13.18 -18.05
C PRO A 3 -24.77 -11.99 -17.38
N ALA A 4 -24.23 -11.50 -16.27
CA ALA A 4 -24.81 -10.38 -15.52
C ALA A 4 -23.74 -9.52 -14.84
N LEU A 5 -23.98 -8.22 -14.75
CA LEU A 5 -23.11 -7.24 -14.13
C LEU A 5 -23.92 -6.34 -13.20
N ALA A 6 -23.45 -6.10 -11.97
CA ALA A 6 -24.04 -5.17 -11.02
C ALA A 6 -23.00 -4.18 -10.50
N LEU A 7 -23.42 -2.93 -10.26
CA LEU A 7 -22.59 -1.89 -9.69
C LEU A 7 -23.10 -1.45 -8.31
N THR A 8 -22.19 -1.26 -7.35
CA THR A 8 -22.49 -0.74 -6.00
C THR A 8 -21.39 0.18 -5.50
N ILE A 9 -21.70 1.04 -4.54
CA ILE A 9 -20.69 1.68 -3.70
C ILE A 9 -20.47 0.77 -2.48
N PRO A 10 -19.23 0.34 -2.18
CA PRO A 10 -18.95 -0.46 -0.99
C PRO A 10 -19.37 0.25 0.29
N ASN A 11 -19.92 -0.49 1.25
CA ASN A 11 -20.19 0.05 2.59
C ASN A 11 -18.88 0.38 3.31
N MET A 12 -18.85 1.50 4.01
CA MET A 12 -17.66 1.98 4.72
C MET A 12 -17.47 1.35 6.11
N GLY A 13 -18.44 0.56 6.58
CA GLY A 13 -18.38 -0.19 7.82
C GLY A 13 -19.65 -1.02 8.05
N VAL A 14 -19.62 -1.90 9.06
CA VAL A 14 -20.67 -2.90 9.32
C VAL A 14 -22.04 -2.27 9.62
N ASN A 15 -22.06 -1.10 10.26
CA ASN A 15 -23.30 -0.40 10.64
C ASN A 15 -23.47 0.97 9.97
N PHE A 16 -22.60 1.32 9.02
CA PHE A 16 -22.61 2.61 8.31
C PHE A 16 -23.11 2.40 6.89
N THR A 17 -24.31 1.83 6.78
CA THR A 17 -24.85 1.28 5.53
C THR A 17 -25.40 2.33 4.57
N GLN A 18 -25.32 3.61 4.95
CA GLN A 18 -25.61 4.75 4.08
C GLN A 18 -24.44 5.73 3.98
N ASP A 19 -23.42 5.62 4.85
CA ASP A 19 -22.33 6.58 4.89
C ASP A 19 -21.58 6.57 3.55
N ARG A 20 -21.44 7.77 2.96
CA ARG A 20 -20.72 8.01 1.71
C ARG A 20 -21.20 7.18 0.52
N GLN A 21 -22.48 6.82 0.50
CA GLN A 21 -23.16 6.26 -0.68
C GLN A 21 -23.64 7.34 -1.67
N TRP A 22 -23.17 8.56 -1.51
CA TRP A 22 -23.42 9.70 -2.39
C TRP A 22 -22.11 10.44 -2.69
N VAL A 23 -22.14 11.29 -3.71
CA VAL A 23 -20.99 12.06 -4.19
C VAL A 23 -21.26 13.55 -3.97
N VAL A 24 -20.38 14.22 -3.24
CA VAL A 24 -20.42 15.68 -3.06
C VAL A 24 -19.14 16.27 -3.61
N VAL A 25 -19.24 16.97 -4.74
CA VAL A 25 -18.09 17.57 -5.43
C VAL A 25 -18.03 19.06 -5.10
N PRO A 26 -17.00 19.54 -4.38
CA PRO A 26 -16.85 20.97 -4.16
C PRO A 26 -16.55 21.70 -5.47
N LYS A 27 -17.08 22.91 -5.65
CA LYS A 27 -16.74 23.77 -6.80
C LYS A 27 -15.22 23.94 -6.95
N GLY A 28 -14.74 23.81 -8.19
CA GLY A 28 -13.31 23.85 -8.50
C GLY A 28 -12.48 22.77 -7.80
N GLY A 29 -13.12 21.69 -7.34
CA GLY A 29 -12.55 20.65 -6.52
C GLY A 29 -12.90 19.25 -7.03
N ARG A 30 -12.50 18.24 -6.26
CA ARG A 30 -12.67 16.83 -6.61
C ARG A 30 -13.22 16.04 -5.43
N PHE A 31 -13.95 14.99 -5.74
CA PHE A 31 -14.41 13.99 -4.79
C PHE A 31 -14.10 12.59 -5.33
N GLY A 32 -13.66 11.68 -4.46
CA GLY A 32 -13.29 10.32 -4.81
C GLY A 32 -14.22 9.31 -4.16
N THR A 33 -14.65 8.31 -4.94
CA THR A 33 -15.31 7.11 -4.40
C THR A 33 -14.84 5.86 -5.14
N THR A 34 -15.23 4.69 -4.64
CA THR A 34 -15.05 3.43 -5.37
C THR A 34 -16.39 2.91 -5.83
N ILE A 35 -16.41 2.33 -7.04
CA ILE A 35 -17.57 1.62 -7.56
C ILE A 35 -17.19 0.15 -7.74
N ARG A 36 -17.83 -0.72 -6.98
CA ARG A 36 -17.68 -2.17 -7.10
C ARG A 36 -18.45 -2.67 -8.30
N ALA A 37 -17.85 -3.57 -9.07
CA ALA A 37 -18.42 -4.25 -10.21
C ALA A 37 -18.43 -5.76 -9.97
N THR A 38 -19.62 -6.31 -9.82
CA THR A 38 -19.84 -7.74 -9.60
C THR A 38 -20.23 -8.40 -10.92
N ARG A 39 -19.33 -9.21 -11.47
CA ARG A 39 -19.55 -9.99 -12.71
C ARG A 39 -20.10 -11.38 -12.36
N ALA A 40 -20.99 -11.91 -13.18
CA ALA A 40 -21.43 -13.30 -13.16
C ALA A 40 -21.43 -13.87 -14.57
N GLU A 41 -20.85 -15.05 -14.76
CA GLU A 41 -20.82 -15.79 -16.03
C GLU A 41 -20.17 -15.05 -17.23
N PHE A 42 -19.31 -14.06 -16.97
CA PHE A 42 -18.45 -13.45 -18.00
C PHE A 42 -17.16 -12.88 -17.40
N ALA A 43 -16.17 -12.65 -18.26
CA ALA A 43 -14.88 -12.05 -17.92
C ALA A 43 -14.56 -10.88 -18.86
N GLY A 44 -13.45 -10.20 -18.59
CA GLY A 44 -12.98 -9.08 -19.39
C GLY A 44 -13.04 -7.73 -18.67
N ASP A 45 -12.38 -6.77 -19.29
CA ASP A 45 -12.28 -5.40 -18.81
C ASP A 45 -13.64 -4.71 -18.89
N LEU A 46 -13.91 -3.77 -17.98
CA LEU A 46 -15.15 -3.00 -17.95
C LEU A 46 -14.88 -1.50 -18.12
N LYS A 47 -15.79 -0.80 -18.79
CA LYS A 47 -15.83 0.66 -18.85
C LYS A 47 -16.99 1.17 -18.01
N LEU A 48 -16.72 2.10 -17.08
CA LEU A 48 -17.75 2.78 -16.30
C LEU A 48 -18.26 4.00 -17.06
N ILE A 49 -19.57 4.22 -17.03
CA ILE A 49 -20.25 5.28 -17.76
C ILE A 49 -21.21 5.97 -16.80
N ALA A 50 -21.11 7.30 -16.73
CA ALA A 50 -22.07 8.15 -16.03
C ALA A 50 -22.92 8.91 -17.05
N LYS A 51 -24.23 8.93 -16.86
CA LYS A 51 -25.16 9.77 -17.63
C LYS A 51 -25.80 10.82 -16.73
N ASP A 52 -26.11 11.96 -17.32
CA ASP A 52 -26.80 13.06 -16.65
C ASP A 52 -26.08 13.61 -15.41
N LEU A 53 -24.75 13.73 -15.48
CA LEU A 53 -23.98 14.45 -14.47
C LEU A 53 -24.49 15.89 -14.28
N PRO A 54 -24.33 16.49 -13.08
CA PRO A 54 -24.59 17.91 -12.89
C PRO A 54 -23.77 18.76 -13.87
N PRO A 55 -24.28 19.93 -14.32
CA PRO A 55 -23.54 20.82 -15.21
C PRO A 55 -22.16 21.18 -14.62
N GLY A 56 -21.11 21.14 -15.44
CA GLY A 56 -19.75 21.43 -15.01
C GLY A 56 -19.06 20.30 -14.23
N VAL A 57 -19.69 19.13 -14.07
CA VAL A 57 -19.07 17.95 -13.45
C VAL A 57 -18.58 16.95 -14.49
N ARG A 58 -17.36 16.43 -14.31
CA ARG A 58 -16.79 15.32 -15.08
C ARG A 58 -16.50 14.13 -14.15
N MET A 59 -16.58 12.92 -14.71
CA MET A 59 -16.17 11.68 -14.05
C MET A 59 -14.90 11.14 -14.72
N HIS A 60 -13.89 10.83 -13.92
CA HIS A 60 -12.67 10.17 -14.32
C HIS A 60 -12.67 8.74 -13.74
N ALA A 61 -12.61 7.75 -14.62
CA ALA A 61 -12.49 6.34 -14.24
C ALA A 61 -11.75 5.60 -15.38
N GLU A 62 -10.63 4.97 -15.05
CA GLU A 62 -9.95 4.09 -16.01
C GLU A 62 -10.77 2.80 -16.22
N PRO A 63 -10.58 2.11 -17.36
CA PRO A 63 -11.14 0.78 -17.54
C PRO A 63 -10.76 -0.15 -16.37
N LEU A 64 -11.76 -0.83 -15.81
CA LEU A 64 -11.54 -1.82 -14.76
C LEU A 64 -11.04 -3.09 -15.41
N ILE A 65 -9.73 -3.30 -15.32
CA ILE A 65 -9.08 -4.46 -15.90
C ILE A 65 -9.61 -5.77 -15.28
N GLN A 66 -9.58 -6.86 -16.05
CA GLN A 66 -9.99 -8.17 -15.55
C GLN A 66 -9.18 -8.57 -14.31
N GLY A 67 -9.84 -9.20 -13.35
CA GLY A 67 -9.24 -9.65 -12.09
C GLY A 67 -9.25 -8.62 -10.97
N VAL A 68 -9.80 -7.41 -11.21
CA VAL A 68 -10.18 -6.46 -10.16
C VAL A 68 -11.68 -6.13 -10.26
N ASP A 69 -12.25 -5.74 -9.12
CA ASP A 69 -13.69 -5.57 -8.93
C ASP A 69 -14.08 -4.16 -8.47
N MET A 70 -13.14 -3.22 -8.31
CA MET A 70 -13.42 -1.85 -7.87
C MET A 70 -12.80 -0.83 -8.81
N PHE A 71 -13.62 0.04 -9.37
CA PHE A 71 -13.18 1.27 -10.03
C PHE A 71 -12.76 2.28 -8.96
N ALA A 72 -11.59 2.91 -9.13
CA ALA A 72 -11.29 4.19 -8.48
C ALA A 72 -11.92 5.31 -9.32
N VAL A 73 -12.89 6.02 -8.75
CA VAL A 73 -13.69 7.03 -9.48
C VAL A 73 -13.48 8.40 -8.86
N ILE A 74 -13.12 9.37 -9.70
CA ILE A 74 -12.93 10.76 -9.28
C ILE A 74 -13.93 11.63 -10.03
N PHE A 75 -14.74 12.37 -9.30
CA PHE A 75 -15.60 13.40 -9.84
C PHE A 75 -14.93 14.76 -9.66
N GLU A 76 -14.96 15.60 -10.67
CA GLU A 76 -14.35 16.94 -10.68
C GLU A 76 -15.37 17.96 -11.14
N ALA A 77 -15.50 19.06 -10.41
CA ALA A 77 -16.38 20.17 -10.75
C ALA A 77 -15.55 21.38 -11.21
N GLU A 78 -15.97 22.03 -12.29
CA GLU A 78 -15.44 23.32 -12.71
C GLU A 78 -15.66 24.37 -11.60
N LYS A 79 -14.86 25.46 -11.61
CA LYS A 79 -14.94 26.52 -10.58
C LYS A 79 -16.30 27.25 -10.57
N ASP A 80 -16.92 27.37 -11.73
CA ASP A 80 -18.20 28.05 -11.95
C ASP A 80 -19.39 27.06 -12.01
N ALA A 81 -19.17 25.77 -11.72
CA ALA A 81 -20.24 24.78 -11.68
C ALA A 81 -21.35 25.23 -10.72
N PRO A 82 -22.63 25.21 -11.15
CA PRO A 82 -23.74 25.64 -10.30
C PRO A 82 -23.94 24.66 -9.15
N VAL A 83 -24.17 25.19 -7.95
CA VAL A 83 -24.59 24.38 -6.80
C VAL A 83 -25.93 23.73 -7.10
N GLY A 84 -26.02 22.44 -6.85
CA GLY A 84 -27.19 21.63 -7.18
C GLY A 84 -26.84 20.15 -7.28
N GLY A 85 -27.85 19.30 -7.44
CA GLY A 85 -27.65 17.86 -7.51
C GLY A 85 -28.53 17.18 -8.53
N LYS A 86 -28.10 15.99 -8.95
CA LYS A 86 -28.85 15.08 -9.82
C LYS A 86 -28.74 13.65 -9.31
N LEU A 87 -29.74 12.85 -9.65
CA LEU A 87 -29.65 11.39 -9.58
C LEU A 87 -29.04 10.90 -10.89
N VAL A 88 -27.80 10.43 -10.80
CA VAL A 88 -26.94 10.05 -11.92
C VAL A 88 -27.09 8.55 -12.18
N GLU A 89 -27.31 8.19 -13.44
CA GLU A 89 -27.28 6.80 -13.89
C GLU A 89 -25.82 6.37 -14.07
N LEU A 90 -25.37 5.43 -13.23
CA LEU A 90 -24.09 4.73 -13.42
C LEU A 90 -24.35 3.38 -14.07
N THR A 91 -23.67 3.13 -15.18
CA THR A 91 -23.67 1.86 -15.89
C THR A 91 -22.26 1.41 -16.18
N ALA A 92 -22.08 0.13 -16.42
CA ALA A 92 -20.82 -0.40 -16.91
C ALA A 92 -21.07 -1.40 -18.03
N LYS A 93 -20.12 -1.52 -18.94
CA LYS A 93 -20.16 -2.49 -20.03
C LYS A 93 -18.79 -3.12 -20.24
N PRO A 94 -18.72 -4.35 -20.77
CA PRO A 94 -17.48 -4.91 -21.31
C PRO A 94 -16.78 -3.93 -22.25
N ALA A 95 -15.45 -3.89 -22.15
CA ALA A 95 -14.62 -3.14 -23.09
C ALA A 95 -14.62 -3.81 -24.48
N ASP A 96 -14.80 -5.13 -24.53
CA ASP A 96 -15.04 -5.91 -25.75
C ASP A 96 -16.50 -5.77 -26.18
N GLU A 97 -16.71 -5.12 -27.33
CA GLU A 97 -18.03 -4.85 -27.89
C GLU A 97 -18.79 -6.11 -28.32
N LYS A 98 -18.10 -7.26 -28.46
CA LYS A 98 -18.76 -8.54 -28.76
C LYS A 98 -19.52 -9.12 -27.57
N THR A 99 -19.21 -8.65 -26.35
CA THR A 99 -19.87 -9.11 -25.14
C THR A 99 -21.02 -8.17 -24.80
N GLU A 100 -22.24 -8.61 -25.08
CA GLU A 100 -23.46 -7.82 -24.85
C GLU A 100 -23.96 -7.98 -23.41
N VAL A 101 -23.28 -7.34 -22.47
CA VAL A 101 -23.71 -7.23 -21.07
C VAL A 101 -23.70 -5.77 -20.63
N ALA A 102 -24.78 -5.32 -20.02
CA ALA A 102 -24.83 -4.01 -19.39
C ALA A 102 -25.09 -4.17 -17.89
N GLY A 103 -24.23 -3.56 -17.10
CA GLY A 103 -24.40 -3.45 -15.66
C GLY A 103 -25.06 -2.15 -15.28
N GLN A 104 -25.89 -2.21 -14.25
CA GLN A 104 -26.57 -1.06 -13.69
C GLN A 104 -26.19 -0.89 -12.22
N PHE A 105 -26.24 0.34 -11.75
CA PHE A 105 -26.14 0.65 -10.34
C PHE A 105 -27.35 0.09 -9.57
N ARG A 106 -27.06 -0.57 -8.44
CA ARG A 106 -28.09 -1.15 -7.59
C ARG A 106 -27.61 -1.20 -6.15
N GLN A 107 -27.74 -0.10 -5.44
CA GLN A 107 -27.35 0.01 -4.04
C GLN A 107 -28.48 -0.45 -3.13
N LEU A 108 -28.19 -1.40 -2.24
CA LEU A 108 -29.07 -1.68 -1.12
C LEU A 108 -28.89 -0.60 -0.06
N VAL A 109 -29.99 -0.01 0.36
CA VAL A 109 -30.05 1.05 1.37
C VAL A 109 -30.90 0.53 2.52
N GLU A 110 -30.29 0.40 3.69
CA GLU A 110 -30.97 -0.07 4.89
C GLU A 110 -31.64 1.08 5.59
N LEU A 111 -32.95 0.98 5.81
CA LEU A 111 -33.79 2.04 6.37
C LEU A 111 -34.13 1.78 7.84
N ALA A 112 -34.22 0.52 8.25
CA ALA A 112 -34.44 0.15 9.65
C ALA A 112 -33.74 -1.18 9.99
N PRO A 113 -32.99 -1.23 11.11
CA PRO A 113 -32.48 -2.48 11.65
C PRO A 113 -33.49 -3.17 12.58
N ASN A 114 -33.32 -4.47 12.84
CA ASN A 114 -34.03 -5.22 13.88
C ASN A 114 -33.07 -6.25 14.53
N GLY A 115 -33.30 -6.59 15.80
CA GLY A 115 -32.47 -7.52 16.56
C GLY A 115 -31.01 -7.07 16.64
N ASN A 116 -30.07 -7.97 16.32
CA ASN A 116 -28.62 -7.74 16.35
C ASN A 116 -28.13 -6.87 15.17
N GLN A 117 -28.73 -5.69 14.96
CA GLN A 117 -28.46 -4.78 13.83
C GLN A 117 -28.66 -5.42 12.44
N ALA A 118 -29.54 -6.43 12.35
CA ALA A 118 -29.84 -7.05 11.06
C ALA A 118 -30.75 -6.12 10.23
N PRO A 119 -30.54 -6.00 8.91
CA PRO A 119 -31.40 -5.18 8.06
C PRO A 119 -32.83 -5.74 8.07
N TYR A 120 -33.79 -4.95 8.56
CA TYR A 120 -35.20 -5.32 8.61
C TYR A 120 -36.01 -4.71 7.48
N TYR A 121 -35.77 -3.43 7.21
CA TYR A 121 -36.37 -2.72 6.10
C TYR A 121 -35.27 -2.18 5.19
N VAL A 122 -35.26 -2.63 3.94
CA VAL A 122 -34.27 -2.25 2.93
C VAL A 122 -34.99 -1.75 1.68
N THR A 123 -34.42 -0.73 1.05
CA THR A 123 -34.81 -0.29 -0.28
C THR A 123 -33.63 -0.42 -1.25
N THR A 124 -33.88 -0.22 -2.53
CA THR A 124 -32.85 -0.24 -3.56
C THR A 124 -32.81 1.12 -4.25
N ALA A 125 -31.63 1.74 -4.29
CA ALA A 125 -31.35 2.90 -5.14
C ALA A 125 -30.69 2.42 -6.45
N ASP A 126 -31.25 2.85 -7.57
CA ASP A 126 -30.80 2.53 -8.93
C ASP A 126 -29.96 3.65 -9.56
N ARG A 127 -29.80 4.77 -8.84
CA ARG A 127 -29.00 5.94 -9.23
C ARG A 127 -28.15 6.43 -8.07
N VAL A 128 -27.05 7.09 -8.40
CA VAL A 128 -26.17 7.75 -7.41
C VAL A 128 -26.56 9.21 -7.28
N ALA A 129 -26.77 9.68 -6.06
CA ALA A 129 -26.91 11.11 -5.81
C ALA A 129 -25.54 11.79 -5.97
N VAL A 130 -25.44 12.71 -6.94
CA VAL A 130 -24.24 13.52 -7.19
C VAL A 130 -24.60 14.98 -7.08
N ALA A 131 -23.94 15.69 -6.16
CA ALA A 131 -24.18 17.11 -5.91
C ALA A 131 -22.89 17.92 -6.07
N VAL A 132 -23.02 19.11 -6.64
CA VAL A 132 -22.02 20.17 -6.57
C VAL A 132 -22.32 20.99 -5.31
N ALA A 133 -21.33 21.10 -4.44
CA ALA A 133 -21.40 21.91 -3.23
C ALA A 133 -20.52 23.16 -3.35
N GLU A 134 -20.66 24.07 -2.39
CA GLU A 134 -19.75 25.19 -2.26
C GLU A 134 -18.28 24.74 -2.17
N GLU A 135 -17.39 25.69 -2.43
CA GLU A 135 -15.96 25.49 -2.38
C GLU A 135 -15.50 24.90 -1.03
N ALA A 136 -14.68 23.85 -1.08
CA ALA A 136 -14.10 23.25 0.12
C ALA A 136 -13.04 24.16 0.76
N PRO A 137 -12.85 24.11 2.09
CA PRO A 137 -11.85 24.93 2.79
C PRO A 137 -10.40 24.52 2.48
N TYR A 138 -10.18 23.42 1.76
CA TYR A 138 -8.87 22.99 1.30
C TYR A 138 -8.97 22.15 0.02
N THR A 139 -7.84 21.96 -0.65
CA THR A 139 -7.68 21.02 -1.76
C THR A 139 -6.46 20.13 -1.53
N LEU A 140 -6.43 19.00 -2.22
CA LEU A 140 -5.36 18.02 -2.14
C LEU A 140 -4.65 17.92 -3.48
N GLU A 141 -3.33 17.88 -3.45
CA GLU A 141 -2.49 17.71 -4.62
C GLU A 141 -1.43 16.64 -4.35
N VAL A 142 -1.29 15.72 -5.31
CA VAL A 142 -0.31 14.64 -5.27
C VAL A 142 0.69 14.87 -6.39
N GLN A 143 1.97 14.88 -6.04
CA GLN A 143 3.04 14.85 -7.02
C GLN A 143 3.08 13.47 -7.67
N GLN A 144 3.01 13.43 -9.00
CA GLN A 144 3.17 12.20 -9.78
C GLN A 144 4.50 11.52 -9.44
N PRO A 145 4.51 10.27 -8.94
CA PRO A 145 5.74 9.51 -8.75
C PRO A 145 6.52 9.40 -10.06
N LYS A 146 7.81 9.65 -10.03
CA LYS A 146 8.71 9.48 -11.17
C LYS A 146 9.32 8.08 -11.19
N ALA A 147 9.43 7.46 -10.02
CA ALA A 147 9.96 6.13 -9.87
C ALA A 147 8.83 5.10 -9.61
N PRO A 148 8.99 3.84 -10.08
CA PRO A 148 8.00 2.80 -9.85
C PRO A 148 8.03 2.31 -8.40
N LEU A 149 6.90 1.81 -7.92
CA LEU A 149 6.83 0.97 -6.73
C LEU A 149 7.20 -0.47 -7.12
N VAL A 150 8.42 -0.88 -6.79
CA VAL A 150 8.86 -2.26 -7.03
C VAL A 150 8.20 -3.23 -6.05
N GLN A 151 7.95 -4.47 -6.47
CA GLN A 151 7.49 -5.55 -5.59
C GLN A 151 8.44 -5.73 -4.40
N SER A 152 7.89 -6.01 -3.22
CA SER A 152 8.63 -5.98 -1.93
C SER A 152 9.28 -4.63 -1.62
N GLY A 153 8.87 -3.56 -2.29
CA GLY A 153 9.44 -2.24 -2.17
C GLY A 153 8.55 -1.25 -1.44
N VAL A 154 9.07 -0.04 -1.31
CA VAL A 154 8.41 1.10 -0.67
C VAL A 154 8.66 2.35 -1.49
N VAL A 155 7.64 3.20 -1.62
CA VAL A 155 7.77 4.56 -2.16
C VAL A 155 7.07 5.55 -1.23
N GLU A 156 7.62 6.76 -1.15
CA GLU A 156 7.02 7.87 -0.41
C GLU A 156 6.32 8.81 -1.38
N LEU A 157 5.05 9.08 -1.11
CA LEU A 157 4.21 9.99 -1.87
C LEU A 157 4.08 11.31 -1.12
N LYS A 158 4.50 12.40 -1.76
CA LYS A 158 4.32 13.75 -1.21
C LYS A 158 2.91 14.25 -1.51
N VAL A 159 2.23 14.65 -0.45
CA VAL A 159 0.83 15.10 -0.49
C VAL A 159 0.78 16.55 -0.02
N LYS A 160 0.45 17.46 -0.93
CA LYS A 160 0.32 18.88 -0.61
C LYS A 160 -1.13 19.21 -0.27
N VAL A 161 -1.32 19.89 0.86
CA VAL A 161 -2.63 20.40 1.30
C VAL A 161 -2.64 21.90 1.07
N ASN A 162 -3.46 22.35 0.12
CA ASN A 162 -3.66 23.78 -0.13
C ASN A 162 -4.92 24.24 0.62
N ARG A 163 -4.74 24.88 1.79
CA ARG A 163 -5.84 25.45 2.60
C ARG A 163 -6.32 26.78 2.01
N ARG A 164 -7.61 27.04 2.09
CA ARG A 164 -8.26 28.28 1.66
C ARG A 164 -8.57 29.14 2.87
N SER A 165 -8.47 30.46 2.67
CA SER A 165 -8.74 31.47 3.70
C SER A 165 -7.91 31.21 4.97
N ASP A 166 -8.51 31.43 6.14
CA ASP A 166 -7.94 31.26 7.47
C ASP A 166 -8.27 29.90 8.10
N TRP A 167 -8.75 28.92 7.32
CA TRP A 167 -9.07 27.59 7.85
C TRP A 167 -7.80 26.84 8.29
N LYS A 168 -7.77 26.43 9.56
CA LYS A 168 -6.62 25.77 10.22
C LYS A 168 -6.96 24.38 10.73
N GLY A 169 -7.76 23.62 9.98
CA GLY A 169 -8.05 22.23 10.34
C GLY A 169 -6.93 21.27 9.96
N ALA A 170 -6.80 20.21 10.74
CA ALA A 170 -6.02 19.04 10.37
C ALA A 170 -6.72 18.29 9.22
N VAL A 171 -5.94 17.69 8.34
CA VAL A 171 -6.45 16.94 7.19
C VAL A 171 -5.98 15.50 7.29
N ASN A 172 -6.92 14.57 7.45
CA ASN A 172 -6.65 13.14 7.41
C ASN A 172 -6.66 12.69 5.95
N VAL A 173 -5.60 12.00 5.52
CA VAL A 173 -5.42 11.55 4.15
C VAL A 173 -5.23 10.04 4.12
N ARG A 174 -5.90 9.39 3.18
CA ARG A 174 -5.78 7.95 2.93
C ARG A 174 -5.84 7.65 1.43
N SER A 175 -5.47 6.44 1.05
CA SER A 175 -5.67 5.97 -0.31
C SER A 175 -7.16 5.90 -0.67
N LEU A 176 -7.54 6.31 -1.88
CA LEU A 176 -8.90 6.09 -2.38
C LEU A 176 -9.16 4.60 -2.66
N TRP A 177 -8.16 3.98 -3.27
CA TRP A 177 -8.16 2.57 -3.65
C TRP A 177 -6.72 2.13 -3.91
N GLU A 178 -6.43 0.91 -3.50
CA GLU A 178 -5.09 0.31 -3.57
C GLU A 178 -5.07 -0.82 -4.61
N PRO A 179 -4.11 -0.83 -5.54
CA PRO A 179 -3.91 -1.95 -6.44
C PRO A 179 -3.67 -3.29 -5.72
N PRO A 180 -3.97 -4.44 -6.34
CA PRO A 180 -3.75 -5.75 -5.73
C PRO A 180 -2.31 -5.94 -5.23
N GLY A 181 -2.17 -6.19 -3.93
CA GLY A 181 -0.89 -6.39 -3.25
C GLY A 181 -0.14 -5.10 -2.89
N VAL A 182 -0.76 -3.92 -3.04
CA VAL A 182 -0.26 -2.65 -2.52
C VAL A 182 -0.99 -2.29 -1.22
N GLY A 183 -0.29 -1.66 -0.29
CA GLY A 183 -0.87 -1.03 0.89
C GLY A 183 -0.39 0.42 1.03
N ALA A 184 -1.20 1.26 1.67
CA ALA A 184 -0.87 2.64 2.00
C ALA A 184 -1.05 2.93 3.49
N THR A 185 -0.19 3.78 4.05
CA THR A 185 -0.41 4.34 5.39
C THR A 185 -1.44 5.47 5.33
N GLU A 186 -2.30 5.58 6.34
CA GLU A 186 -3.04 6.82 6.58
C GLU A 186 -2.14 7.86 7.25
N ILE A 187 -2.31 9.13 6.91
CA ILE A 187 -1.54 10.23 7.50
C ILE A 187 -2.47 11.38 7.91
N THR A 188 -2.03 12.18 8.87
CA THR A 188 -2.68 13.45 9.22
C THR A 188 -1.71 14.59 8.93
N VAL A 189 -2.11 15.51 8.06
CA VAL A 189 -1.37 16.75 7.79
C VAL A 189 -1.89 17.83 8.73
N LYS A 190 -1.05 18.24 9.67
CA LYS A 190 -1.44 19.21 10.71
C LYS A 190 -1.53 20.64 10.15
N PRO A 191 -2.22 21.57 10.83
CA PRO A 191 -2.42 22.94 10.33
C PRO A 191 -1.14 23.69 10.00
N GLU A 192 -0.08 23.46 10.78
CA GLU A 192 1.26 24.03 10.61
C GLU A 192 2.06 23.40 9.47
N GLU A 193 1.59 22.27 8.92
CA GLU A 193 2.22 21.51 7.85
C GLU A 193 1.52 21.79 6.51
N GLY A 194 2.30 22.05 5.46
CA GLY A 194 1.77 22.19 4.09
C GLY A 194 1.86 20.91 3.25
N VAL A 195 2.72 19.97 3.66
CA VAL A 195 3.02 18.75 2.91
C VAL A 195 3.12 17.58 3.89
N GLY A 196 2.33 16.54 3.64
CA GLY A 196 2.47 15.23 4.27
C GLY A 196 3.25 14.26 3.39
N VAL A 197 3.81 13.22 4.01
CA VAL A 197 4.48 12.12 3.32
C VAL A 197 3.74 10.83 3.63
N MET A 198 3.12 10.23 2.61
CA MET A 198 2.41 8.97 2.71
C MET A 198 3.28 7.84 2.20
N THR A 199 3.36 6.73 2.92
CA THR A 199 4.12 5.56 2.50
C THR A 199 3.23 4.57 1.76
N LEU A 200 3.68 4.14 0.59
CA LEU A 200 3.08 3.05 -0.19
C LEU A 200 4.06 1.86 -0.20
N ASN A 201 3.57 0.65 0.08
CA ASN A 201 4.36 -0.56 0.05
C ASN A 201 3.74 -1.61 -0.88
N ALA A 202 4.56 -2.41 -1.53
CA ALA A 202 4.12 -3.52 -2.37
C ALA A 202 4.55 -4.86 -1.78
N GLN A 203 3.65 -5.84 -1.81
CA GLN A 203 3.95 -7.24 -1.54
C GLN A 203 4.78 -7.83 -2.69
N ALA A 204 5.41 -8.99 -2.45
CA ALA A 204 6.20 -9.69 -3.46
C ALA A 204 5.37 -10.10 -4.70
N ASN A 205 4.08 -10.34 -4.50
CA ASN A 205 3.12 -10.72 -5.55
C ASN A 205 2.22 -9.54 -5.99
N ALA A 206 2.57 -8.29 -5.66
CA ALA A 206 1.81 -7.13 -6.11
C ALA A 206 1.69 -7.13 -7.63
N ARG A 207 0.48 -6.87 -8.15
CA ARG A 207 0.20 -7.03 -9.57
C ARG A 207 0.89 -5.92 -10.38
N ALA A 208 1.90 -6.31 -11.15
CA ALA A 208 2.64 -5.40 -12.01
C ALA A 208 1.72 -4.73 -13.05
N GLY A 209 2.05 -3.49 -13.40
CA GLY A 209 1.28 -2.67 -14.32
C GLY A 209 1.19 -1.21 -13.87
N LYS A 210 0.51 -0.41 -14.69
CA LYS A 210 0.22 1.00 -14.40
C LYS A 210 -1.18 1.12 -13.85
N TRP A 211 -1.31 1.78 -12.71
CA TRP A 211 -2.56 1.90 -11.99
C TRP A 211 -2.85 3.36 -11.71
N LYS A 212 -3.98 3.88 -12.20
CA LYS A 212 -4.40 5.23 -11.90
C LYS A 212 -5.32 5.23 -10.69
N THR A 213 -5.02 6.07 -9.71
CA THR A 213 -5.83 6.24 -8.49
C THR A 213 -5.71 7.68 -8.01
N ALA A 214 -6.27 7.97 -6.84
CA ALA A 214 -6.13 9.24 -6.14
C ALA A 214 -6.03 8.99 -4.62
N LEU A 215 -5.72 10.04 -3.89
CA LEU A 215 -5.90 10.08 -2.45
C LEU A 215 -7.24 10.70 -2.11
N LEU A 216 -7.75 10.33 -0.95
CA LEU A 216 -8.95 10.90 -0.37
C LEU A 216 -8.58 11.54 0.97
N ALA A 217 -9.10 12.75 1.20
CA ALA A 217 -8.85 13.48 2.43
C ALA A 217 -10.14 13.99 3.07
N SER A 218 -10.16 13.99 4.41
CA SER A 218 -11.21 14.60 5.22
C SER A 218 -10.64 15.64 6.18
N GLY A 219 -11.33 16.77 6.30
CA GLY A 219 -11.09 17.81 7.29
C GLY A 219 -12.43 18.25 7.88
N ASP A 220 -12.43 18.65 9.15
CA ASP A 220 -13.66 19.05 9.82
C ASP A 220 -13.94 20.55 9.64
N GLN A 221 -15.19 20.87 9.30
CA GLN A 221 -15.73 22.23 9.28
C GLN A 221 -17.20 22.20 9.72
N GLY A 222 -17.44 21.82 10.98
CA GLY A 222 -18.80 21.55 11.46
C GLY A 222 -19.37 20.24 10.93
N GLY A 223 -18.48 19.30 10.59
CA GLY A 223 -18.76 18.07 9.87
C GLY A 223 -17.62 17.73 8.89
N PRO A 224 -17.48 16.45 8.49
CA PRO A 224 -16.41 16.02 7.61
C PRO A 224 -16.63 16.53 6.18
N VAL A 225 -15.73 17.40 5.73
CA VAL A 225 -15.62 17.76 4.31
C VAL A 225 -14.65 16.80 3.65
N TRP A 226 -15.07 16.15 2.56
CA TRP A 226 -14.25 15.20 1.83
C TRP A 226 -13.81 15.77 0.49
N VAL A 227 -12.52 15.60 0.15
CA VAL A 227 -11.97 15.97 -1.15
C VAL A 227 -11.03 14.87 -1.66
N ALA A 228 -10.85 14.79 -2.97
CA ALA A 228 -9.84 13.93 -3.59
C ALA A 228 -8.67 14.74 -4.16
N SER A 229 -7.50 14.10 -4.29
CA SER A 229 -6.37 14.67 -5.03
C SER A 229 -6.64 14.70 -6.53
N ASN A 230 -5.73 15.32 -7.29
CA ASN A 230 -5.58 14.94 -8.71
C ASN A 230 -5.32 13.43 -8.84
N PRO A 231 -5.78 12.80 -9.94
CA PRO A 231 -5.36 11.45 -10.25
C PRO A 231 -3.84 11.40 -10.45
N TYR A 232 -3.23 10.30 -10.04
CA TYR A 232 -1.83 9.98 -10.29
C TYR A 232 -1.72 8.53 -10.77
N GLU A 233 -0.69 8.26 -11.58
CA GLU A 233 -0.34 6.91 -12.02
C GLU A 233 0.69 6.30 -11.08
N LEU A 234 0.45 5.09 -10.61
CA LEU A 234 1.39 4.27 -9.86
C LEU A 234 1.84 3.11 -10.75
N GLU A 235 3.10 3.12 -11.15
CA GLU A 235 3.72 1.98 -11.84
C GLU A 235 4.20 0.96 -10.81
N ILE A 236 3.70 -0.27 -10.90
CA ILE A 236 4.17 -1.41 -10.13
C ILE A 236 5.06 -2.26 -11.03
N ALA A 237 6.29 -2.50 -10.59
CA ALA A 237 7.31 -3.19 -11.38
C ALA A 237 8.01 -4.30 -10.60
N ALA A 238 8.71 -5.18 -11.31
CA ALA A 238 9.60 -6.15 -10.69
C ALA A 238 10.80 -5.44 -10.01
N PRO A 239 11.41 -6.04 -8.97
CA PRO A 239 12.64 -5.55 -8.36
C PRO A 239 13.77 -5.43 -9.38
N TYR A 240 14.64 -4.43 -9.24
CA TYR A 240 15.76 -4.25 -10.17
C TYR A 240 16.84 -5.31 -9.98
N LEU A 241 16.90 -5.89 -8.79
CA LEU A 241 17.81 -6.95 -8.42
C LEU A 241 17.17 -7.83 -7.36
N THR A 242 17.69 -9.05 -7.22
CA THR A 242 17.41 -9.93 -6.10
C THR A 242 18.66 -10.13 -5.25
N ALA A 243 18.47 -10.48 -3.98
CA ALA A 243 19.56 -10.72 -3.04
C ALA A 243 19.37 -12.07 -2.36
N ALA A 244 20.45 -12.83 -2.22
CA ALA A 244 20.49 -14.08 -1.48
C ALA A 244 21.54 -14.00 -0.38
N ILE A 245 21.09 -13.94 0.88
CA ILE A 245 21.97 -13.87 2.05
C ILE A 245 22.50 -15.27 2.35
N GLN A 246 23.82 -15.44 2.35
CA GLN A 246 24.45 -16.69 2.74
C GLN A 246 24.42 -16.84 4.27
N ARG A 247 24.19 -18.06 4.74
CA ARG A 247 24.19 -18.37 6.17
C ARG A 247 25.58 -18.15 6.75
N SER A 248 25.65 -17.38 7.84
CA SER A 248 26.89 -17.17 8.60
C SER A 248 26.75 -17.61 10.05
N THR A 249 27.88 -17.91 10.68
CA THR A 249 27.97 -18.24 12.10
C THR A 249 29.06 -17.39 12.76
N VAL A 250 28.87 -17.04 14.02
CA VAL A 250 29.82 -16.22 14.80
C VAL A 250 29.72 -16.58 16.28
N LEU A 251 30.84 -16.48 17.00
CA LEU A 251 30.83 -16.56 18.46
C LEU A 251 30.51 -15.20 19.07
N GLN A 252 29.88 -15.16 20.24
CA GLN A 252 29.66 -13.89 20.94
C GLN A 252 30.97 -13.12 21.16
N GLY A 253 30.97 -11.84 20.80
CA GLY A 253 32.14 -10.95 20.92
C GLY A 253 33.06 -10.95 19.71
N GLU A 254 32.87 -11.88 18.77
CA GLU A 254 33.68 -12.01 17.56
C GLU A 254 33.05 -11.29 16.37
N LYS A 255 33.85 -11.19 15.30
CA LYS A 255 33.44 -10.70 13.98
C LYS A 255 33.13 -11.87 13.04
N THR A 256 32.23 -11.64 12.09
CA THR A 256 31.98 -12.55 10.97
C THR A 256 31.67 -11.77 9.70
N GLN A 257 31.69 -12.46 8.57
CA GLN A 257 31.29 -11.91 7.29
C GLN A 257 29.95 -12.52 6.86
N VAL A 258 29.01 -11.65 6.49
CA VAL A 258 27.75 -12.04 5.85
C VAL A 258 27.84 -11.70 4.37
N THR A 259 28.00 -12.72 3.55
CA THR A 259 28.04 -12.58 2.09
C THR A 259 26.62 -12.58 1.54
N VAL A 260 26.32 -11.62 0.67
CA VAL A 260 25.06 -11.48 -0.04
C VAL A 260 25.32 -11.55 -1.53
N LYS A 261 24.75 -12.55 -2.20
CA LYS A 261 24.82 -12.67 -3.66
C LYS A 261 23.75 -11.81 -4.30
N LEU A 262 24.11 -11.08 -5.35
CA LEU A 262 23.23 -10.19 -6.10
C LEU A 262 22.97 -10.75 -7.50
N ASP A 263 21.72 -10.67 -7.93
CA ASP A 263 21.30 -11.03 -9.29
C ASP A 263 20.48 -9.89 -9.87
N HIS A 264 21.12 -9.09 -10.73
CA HIS A 264 20.56 -7.90 -11.36
C HIS A 264 19.61 -8.28 -12.51
N LYS A 265 18.39 -7.77 -12.46
CA LYS A 265 17.32 -7.99 -13.45
C LYS A 265 17.09 -6.80 -14.34
N THR A 266 17.19 -5.60 -13.77
CA THR A 266 17.03 -4.33 -14.46
C THR A 266 18.28 -3.50 -14.20
N PRO A 267 18.99 -3.06 -15.25
CA PRO A 267 20.12 -2.17 -15.09
C PRO A 267 19.70 -0.86 -14.40
N PHE A 268 20.54 -0.38 -13.48
CA PHE A 268 20.44 0.97 -12.93
C PHE A 268 21.79 1.68 -13.04
N GLU A 269 21.75 2.99 -13.17
CA GLU A 269 22.96 3.81 -13.26
C GLU A 269 23.34 4.39 -11.90
N GLY A 270 24.63 4.64 -11.71
CA GLY A 270 25.17 5.18 -10.48
C GLY A 270 25.31 4.16 -9.35
N LYS A 271 25.25 4.66 -8.11
CA LYS A 271 25.44 3.85 -6.89
C LYS A 271 24.13 3.71 -6.13
N ALA A 272 23.83 2.50 -5.70
CA ALA A 272 22.74 2.21 -4.78
C ALA A 272 23.28 1.96 -3.37
N LYS A 273 22.55 2.41 -2.36
CA LYS A 273 22.88 2.12 -0.96
C LYS A 273 22.28 0.79 -0.55
N MET A 274 23.05 -0.07 0.09
CA MET A 274 22.60 -1.37 0.57
C MET A 274 22.85 -1.51 2.08
N GLN A 275 21.80 -1.86 2.81
CA GLN A 275 21.81 -2.07 4.25
C GLN A 275 21.48 -3.53 4.56
N LEU A 276 22.20 -4.14 5.51
CA LEU A 276 21.82 -5.42 6.11
C LEU A 276 21.04 -5.15 7.40
N LEU A 277 19.77 -5.51 7.40
CA LEU A 277 18.83 -5.28 8.51
C LEU A 277 18.44 -6.60 9.17
N GLY A 278 17.80 -6.51 10.34
CA GLY A 278 17.35 -7.69 11.10
C GLY A 278 18.45 -8.40 11.89
N LEU A 279 19.58 -7.72 12.11
CA LEU A 279 20.66 -8.21 12.97
C LEU A 279 20.15 -8.42 14.41
N PRO A 280 20.67 -9.42 15.14
CA PRO A 280 20.31 -9.61 16.54
C PRO A 280 20.71 -8.40 17.39
N ASN A 281 20.05 -8.23 18.54
CA ASN A 281 20.40 -7.15 19.47
C ASN A 281 21.91 -7.20 19.80
N GLU A 282 22.53 -6.02 19.92
CA GLU A 282 23.98 -5.85 20.15
C GLU A 282 24.87 -6.35 18.99
N ALA A 283 24.35 -6.59 17.79
CA ALA A 283 25.15 -6.80 16.59
C ALA A 283 25.05 -5.60 15.64
N THR A 284 26.16 -5.22 15.02
CA THR A 284 26.24 -4.06 14.14
C THR A 284 26.99 -4.36 12.86
N THR A 285 26.70 -3.57 11.83
CA THR A 285 27.44 -3.55 10.57
C THR A 285 27.33 -2.16 9.95
N GLN A 286 28.01 -1.94 8.82
CA GLN A 286 27.98 -0.68 8.08
C GLN A 286 27.24 -0.86 6.75
N GLU A 287 26.63 0.22 6.27
CA GLU A 287 26.04 0.26 4.93
C GLU A 287 27.13 0.08 3.87
N LYS A 288 26.75 -0.50 2.73
CA LYS A 288 27.62 -0.67 1.57
C LYS A 288 27.01 0.03 0.37
N GLU A 289 27.85 0.43 -0.58
CA GLU A 289 27.40 0.92 -1.89
C GLU A 289 27.57 -0.21 -2.91
N ILE A 290 26.63 -0.30 -3.85
CA ILE A 290 26.69 -1.22 -4.98
C ILE A 290 26.41 -0.49 -6.28
N THR A 291 26.86 -1.09 -7.37
CA THR A 291 26.63 -0.71 -8.75
C THR A 291 25.98 -1.87 -9.50
N LYS A 292 25.62 -1.66 -10.77
CA LYS A 292 25.09 -2.71 -11.64
C LYS A 292 26.09 -3.87 -11.92
N ASP A 293 27.38 -3.65 -11.68
CA ASP A 293 28.43 -4.63 -11.96
C ASP A 293 28.73 -5.55 -10.77
N ASP A 294 28.29 -5.18 -9.56
CA ASP A 294 28.54 -5.93 -8.33
C ASP A 294 27.67 -7.20 -8.26
N LYS A 295 28.31 -8.37 -8.17
CA LYS A 295 27.62 -9.67 -8.08
C LYS A 295 27.52 -10.20 -6.66
N GLU A 296 28.29 -9.64 -5.74
CA GLU A 296 28.19 -9.94 -4.32
C GLU A 296 28.55 -8.72 -3.47
N VAL A 297 28.10 -8.74 -2.23
CA VAL A 297 28.46 -7.77 -1.19
C VAL A 297 28.76 -8.53 0.08
N VAL A 298 29.83 -8.12 0.77
CA VAL A 298 30.21 -8.70 2.06
C VAL A 298 30.02 -7.65 3.15
N PHE A 299 29.17 -7.97 4.13
CA PHE A 299 28.98 -7.17 5.34
C PHE A 299 29.82 -7.72 6.48
N ASP A 300 30.72 -6.90 7.02
CA ASP A 300 31.44 -7.22 8.24
C ASP A 300 30.52 -6.98 9.43
N VAL A 301 30.15 -8.05 10.13
CA VAL A 301 29.25 -8.01 11.29
C VAL A 301 30.06 -8.19 12.56
N GLN A 302 29.91 -7.25 13.49
CA GLN A 302 30.48 -7.33 14.83
C GLN A 302 29.40 -7.73 15.83
N THR A 303 29.69 -8.73 16.66
CA THR A 303 28.86 -9.07 17.83
C THR A 303 29.54 -8.65 19.12
N THR A 304 28.79 -8.60 20.23
CA THR A 304 29.34 -8.40 21.57
C THR A 304 29.14 -9.65 22.41
N ALA A 305 29.75 -9.69 23.61
CA ALA A 305 29.49 -10.74 24.59
C ALA A 305 28.01 -10.83 25.03
N LYS A 306 27.21 -9.78 24.78
CA LYS A 306 25.79 -9.72 25.11
C LYS A 306 24.86 -10.03 23.94
N THR A 307 25.39 -10.17 22.72
CA THR A 307 24.57 -10.56 21.55
C THR A 307 23.91 -11.91 21.83
N PRO A 308 22.57 -12.04 21.73
CA PRO A 308 21.88 -13.27 22.12
C PRO A 308 22.36 -14.50 21.33
N ALA A 309 22.81 -15.54 22.04
CA ALA A 309 23.21 -16.80 21.45
C ALA A 309 21.98 -17.60 20.98
N ALA A 310 21.74 -17.60 19.67
CA ALA A 310 20.61 -18.28 19.04
C ALA A 310 20.83 -18.37 17.52
N THR A 311 19.91 -19.05 16.82
CA THR A 311 19.76 -18.91 15.37
C THR A 311 18.80 -17.76 15.09
N HIS A 312 19.28 -16.70 14.46
CA HIS A 312 18.48 -15.54 14.07
C HIS A 312 18.17 -15.63 12.58
N ASN A 313 16.89 -15.72 12.21
CA ASN A 313 16.40 -15.91 10.84
C ASN A 313 15.69 -14.66 10.27
N GLY A 314 15.97 -13.50 10.84
CA GLY A 314 15.31 -12.24 10.50
C GLY A 314 16.09 -11.33 9.53
N LEU A 315 17.22 -11.78 8.99
CA LEU A 315 18.03 -10.91 8.13
C LEU A 315 17.31 -10.60 6.82
N LEU A 316 17.46 -9.36 6.36
CA LEU A 316 17.05 -8.91 5.04
C LEU A 316 17.98 -7.80 4.55
N CYS A 317 18.01 -7.58 3.24
CA CYS A 317 18.73 -6.47 2.63
C CYS A 317 17.75 -5.38 2.20
N ARG A 318 18.05 -4.13 2.54
CA ARG A 318 17.36 -2.96 1.98
C ARG A 318 18.27 -2.30 0.97
N VAL A 319 17.82 -2.18 -0.28
CA VAL A 319 18.56 -1.50 -1.35
C VAL A 319 17.80 -0.25 -1.80
N THR A 320 18.47 0.89 -1.77
CA THR A 320 17.95 2.18 -2.23
C THR A 320 18.60 2.54 -3.55
N VAL A 321 17.86 2.41 -4.65
CA VAL A 321 18.28 2.86 -5.99
C VAL A 321 17.69 4.25 -6.24
N LEU A 322 18.48 5.21 -6.71
CA LEU A 322 17.96 6.51 -7.11
C LEU A 322 17.58 6.48 -8.60
N LYS A 323 16.35 6.86 -8.92
CA LYS A 323 15.87 7.06 -10.29
C LYS A 323 15.23 8.44 -10.39
N ASP A 324 15.73 9.27 -11.30
CA ASP A 324 15.23 10.64 -11.52
C ASP A 324 15.17 11.51 -10.25
N GLY A 325 16.10 11.25 -9.32
CA GLY A 325 16.19 11.92 -8.01
C GLY A 325 15.26 11.37 -6.92
N GLU A 326 14.44 10.35 -7.23
CA GLU A 326 13.55 9.69 -6.27
C GLU A 326 14.10 8.32 -5.84
N PRO A 327 14.02 7.98 -4.53
CA PRO A 327 14.48 6.69 -4.02
C PRO A 327 13.47 5.58 -4.33
N ILE A 328 13.97 4.49 -4.91
CA ILE A 328 13.29 3.20 -5.03
C ILE A 328 13.85 2.27 -3.96
N LEU A 329 13.06 2.03 -2.92
CA LEU A 329 13.44 1.14 -1.84
C LEU A 329 13.01 -0.29 -2.18
N HIS A 330 13.97 -1.22 -2.14
CA HIS A 330 13.76 -2.65 -2.29
C HIS A 330 14.00 -3.34 -0.96
N ASN A 331 13.11 -4.22 -0.50
CA ASN A 331 13.41 -5.18 0.55
C ASN A 331 13.63 -6.56 -0.09
N LEU A 332 14.84 -7.09 0.05
CA LEU A 332 15.34 -8.27 -0.66
C LEU A 332 15.98 -9.27 0.31
N GLY A 333 16.18 -10.51 -0.13
CA GLY A 333 16.94 -11.52 0.64
C GLY A 333 16.37 -11.81 2.02
N THR A 334 15.04 -11.72 2.18
CA THR A 334 14.36 -11.94 3.45
C THR A 334 14.56 -13.36 3.97
N GLY A 335 14.73 -13.51 5.28
CA GLY A 335 14.88 -14.82 5.93
C GLY A 335 16.33 -15.30 6.02
N GLY A 336 17.30 -14.41 5.82
CA GLY A 336 18.72 -14.75 5.99
C GLY A 336 19.04 -15.14 7.44
N ILE A 337 20.03 -16.02 7.60
CA ILE A 337 20.36 -16.63 8.90
C ILE A 337 21.74 -16.19 9.39
N LEU A 338 21.78 -15.62 10.59
CA LEU A 338 22.98 -15.47 11.41
C LEU A 338 22.85 -16.32 12.67
N ARG A 339 23.72 -17.31 12.81
CA ARG A 339 23.83 -18.10 14.04
C ARG A 339 24.88 -17.48 14.97
N VAL A 340 24.48 -17.18 16.20
CA VAL A 340 25.39 -16.72 17.26
C VAL A 340 25.54 -17.84 18.27
N ASP A 341 26.75 -18.34 18.47
CA ASP A 341 27.06 -19.37 19.45
C ASP A 341 27.75 -18.75 20.68
N ALA A 342 27.44 -19.26 21.87
CA ALA A 342 28.15 -18.89 23.08
C ALA A 342 29.59 -19.46 23.06
N PRO A 343 30.59 -18.79 23.67
CA PRO A 343 31.93 -19.32 23.80
C PRO A 343 31.90 -20.69 24.49
N LYS A 344 32.70 -21.65 23.99
CA LYS A 344 32.85 -22.94 24.67
C LYS A 344 33.42 -22.68 26.07
N LYS A 345 32.73 -23.15 27.13
CA LYS A 345 33.32 -23.21 28.47
C LYS A 345 34.58 -24.10 28.41
N PRO A 346 35.69 -23.72 29.05
CA PRO A 346 36.88 -24.58 29.11
C PRO A 346 36.47 -25.95 29.70
N SER A 347 36.90 -27.03 29.06
CA SER A 347 36.69 -28.37 29.59
C SER A 347 37.40 -28.51 30.94
N SER A 348 36.68 -28.86 31.99
CA SER A 348 37.30 -29.24 33.26
C SER A 348 38.24 -30.45 33.03
N PRO A 349 39.46 -30.48 33.61
CA PRO A 349 40.36 -31.62 33.48
C PRO A 349 39.67 -32.91 33.95
N PRO A 350 39.95 -34.07 33.33
CA PRO A 350 39.38 -35.35 33.77
C PRO A 350 39.74 -35.60 35.23
N GLY A 351 38.72 -35.71 36.08
CA GLY A 351 38.89 -36.02 37.49
C GLY A 351 39.51 -37.42 37.68
N PRO A 352 40.25 -37.65 38.78
CA PRO A 352 40.98 -38.89 38.99
C PRO A 352 40.06 -40.12 39.02
N SER A 353 40.43 -41.13 38.24
CA SER A 353 39.84 -42.48 38.23
C SER A 353 39.75 -43.03 39.65
N LYS A 354 38.54 -43.29 40.14
CA LYS A 354 38.33 -44.00 41.40
C LYS A 354 38.78 -45.45 41.24
N GLY A 355 39.95 -45.76 41.82
CA GLY A 355 40.46 -47.12 41.98
C GLY A 355 39.45 -48.04 42.66
N GLY A 356 39.42 -49.29 42.20
CA GLY A 356 38.49 -50.32 42.63
C GLY A 356 38.56 -50.61 44.13
N LYS A 357 37.39 -50.90 44.71
CA LYS A 357 37.29 -51.45 46.08
C LYS A 357 37.81 -52.89 46.11
N PRO A 358 38.58 -53.30 47.13
CA PRO A 358 38.92 -54.69 47.34
C PRO A 358 37.68 -55.50 47.77
N VAL A 359 37.56 -56.70 47.21
CA VAL A 359 36.61 -57.73 47.67
C VAL A 359 37.23 -58.39 48.90
N ALA A 360 36.55 -58.34 50.05
CA ALA A 360 36.88 -59.14 51.21
C ALA A 360 35.81 -60.24 51.37
N ALA A 361 36.29 -61.47 51.54
CA ALA A 361 35.54 -62.71 51.52
C ALA A 361 35.19 -63.21 52.92
N LYS A 362 34.07 -63.95 52.96
CA LYS A 362 33.54 -64.89 53.97
C LYS A 362 33.03 -64.33 55.28
#